data_AF-A0A165AYC8-F1
#
_entry.id   AF-A0A165AYC8-F1
#
_cell.length_a   1.000
_cell.length_b   1.000
_cell.length_c   1.000
_cell.angle_alpha   90.00
_cell.angle_beta   90.00
_cell.angle_gamma   90.00
#
_symmetry.space_group_name_H-M   'P 1'
#
loop_
_entity.id
_entity.type
_entity.pdbx_description
1 polymer ?
#
loop_
_entity_poly.entity_id
_entity_poly.type
_entity_poly.pdbx_seq_one_letter_code
_entity_poly.pdbx_strand_id
1 'polypeptide(L)'
;AVDHFLQWCAAERVVYDNTASVPEPVLCAYAASLAGVYAGGTARSKLAGLRFAHEQEGRRWLGSPRLKRILRSVELAAPPSAHRDERPPVTTAMIDEALLRLDPTRPFDTCVATAMLVMFWCQLRGAEILSATRRFDYTALPTVSCLRLRADAGGRASQVTTALWLPRTKVERQG
;
A
#
# COMPACT_ATOMS: atom_id res chain seq x y z
N ALA A 1 -1.09 18.24 -5.21
CA ALA A 1 0.18 17.88 -5.91
C ALA A 1 0.55 18.94 -6.93
N VAL A 2 -0.40 19.33 -7.79
CA VAL A 2 -0.27 20.47 -8.72
C VAL A 2 0.03 21.77 -7.97
N ASP A 3 -0.72 22.10 -6.91
CA ASP A 3 -0.48 23.36 -6.16
C ASP A 3 0.94 23.47 -5.61
N HIS A 4 1.48 22.37 -5.12
CA HIS A 4 2.86 22.32 -4.63
C HIS A 4 3.88 22.52 -5.75
N PHE A 5 3.62 21.97 -6.93
CA PHE A 5 4.44 22.22 -8.11
C PHE A 5 4.38 23.70 -8.52
N LEU A 6 3.19 24.31 -8.54
CA LEU A 6 3.04 25.73 -8.85
C LEU A 6 3.70 26.64 -7.82
N GLN A 7 3.59 26.32 -6.53
CA GLN A 7 4.32 27.01 -5.45
C GLN A 7 5.82 26.92 -5.65
N TRP A 8 6.34 25.74 -6.01
CA TRP A 8 7.75 25.55 -6.32
C TRP A 8 8.16 26.35 -7.57
N CYS A 9 7.37 26.34 -8.65
CA CYS A 9 7.63 27.17 -9.84
C CYS A 9 7.69 28.66 -9.49
N ALA A 10 6.77 29.14 -8.64
CA ALA A 10 6.78 30.52 -8.18
C ALA A 10 8.03 30.86 -7.35
N ALA A 11 8.43 29.96 -6.44
CA ALA A 11 9.63 30.14 -5.61
C ALA A 11 10.93 30.15 -6.43
N GLU A 12 11.06 29.24 -7.39
CA GLU A 12 12.23 29.11 -8.27
C GLU A 12 12.19 30.04 -9.49
N ARG A 13 11.15 30.87 -9.62
CA ARG A 13 10.90 31.76 -10.77
C ARG A 13 10.90 31.03 -12.12
N VAL A 14 10.39 29.80 -12.14
CA VAL A 14 10.19 29.02 -13.35
C VAL A 14 8.95 29.54 -14.07
N VAL A 15 9.15 30.13 -15.25
CA VAL A 15 8.04 30.51 -16.12
C VAL A 15 7.42 29.24 -16.69
N TYR A 16 6.25 28.89 -16.19
CA TYR A 16 5.50 27.71 -16.61
C TYR A 16 4.10 28.11 -17.07
N ASP A 17 3.78 27.75 -18.31
CA ASP A 17 2.43 27.87 -18.85
C ASP A 17 1.62 26.66 -18.40
N ASN A 18 0.59 26.91 -17.58
CA ASN A 18 -0.31 25.89 -17.07
C ASN A 18 -1.12 25.19 -18.17
N THR A 19 -1.07 25.61 -19.42
CA THR A 19 -1.70 24.90 -20.55
C THR A 19 -0.74 23.94 -21.26
N ALA A 20 0.57 24.10 -21.04
CA ALA A 20 1.61 23.34 -21.71
C ALA A 20 2.03 22.08 -20.94
N SER A 21 2.63 21.12 -21.65
CA SER A 21 3.26 19.96 -21.02
C SER A 21 4.50 20.40 -20.23
N VAL A 22 4.73 19.87 -19.02
CA VAL A 22 5.93 20.23 -18.25
C VAL A 22 7.18 19.70 -18.96
N PRO A 23 8.14 20.57 -19.31
CA PRO A 23 9.40 20.13 -19.90
C PRO A 23 10.16 19.20 -18.96
N GLU A 24 10.86 18.21 -19.53
CA GLU A 24 11.64 17.23 -18.75
C GLU A 24 12.66 17.86 -17.78
N PRO A 25 13.39 18.93 -18.13
CA PRO A 25 14.32 19.57 -17.21
C PRO A 25 13.62 20.16 -15.98
N VAL A 26 12.40 20.69 -16.16
CA VAL A 26 11.59 21.26 -15.09
C VAL A 26 11.07 20.15 -14.18
N LEU A 27 10.63 19.02 -14.73
CA LEU A 27 10.27 17.84 -13.94
C LEU A 27 11.45 17.32 -13.12
N CYS A 28 12.64 17.30 -13.71
CA CYS A 28 13.88 16.88 -13.04
C CYS A 28 14.27 17.85 -11.92
N ALA A 29 14.20 19.16 -12.16
CA ALA A 29 14.49 20.18 -11.15
C ALA A 29 13.48 20.12 -9.99
N TYR A 30 12.19 19.97 -10.30
CA TYR A 30 11.15 19.77 -9.30
C TYR A 30 11.36 18.48 -8.49
N ALA A 31 11.75 17.38 -9.13
CA ALA A 31 12.06 16.16 -8.40
C ALA A 31 13.26 16.36 -7.46
N ALA A 32 14.32 17.02 -7.94
CA ALA A 32 15.52 17.29 -7.16
C ALA A 32 15.27 18.21 -5.97
N SER A 33 14.35 19.17 -6.06
CA SER A 33 14.01 20.07 -4.95
C SER A 33 13.35 19.37 -3.76
N LEU A 34 12.91 18.11 -3.94
CA LEU A 34 12.36 17.28 -2.87
C LEU A 34 13.44 16.51 -2.09
N ALA A 35 14.68 16.49 -2.56
CA ALA A 35 15.80 15.83 -1.89
C ALA A 35 16.09 16.46 -0.52
N GLY A 36 16.39 15.66 0.50
CA GLY A 36 16.66 16.16 1.85
C GLY A 36 15.44 16.66 2.63
N VAL A 37 14.29 16.88 1.97
CA VAL A 37 13.08 17.41 2.60
C VAL A 37 12.02 16.32 2.77
N TYR A 38 11.86 15.46 1.76
CA TYR A 38 10.79 14.46 1.74
C TYR A 38 11.33 13.03 1.65
N ALA A 39 10.56 12.08 2.18
CA ALA A 39 10.76 10.66 1.88
C ALA A 39 10.63 10.42 0.37
N GLY A 40 11.43 9.48 -0.16
CA GLY A 40 11.36 9.09 -1.58
C GLY A 40 9.96 8.64 -2.03
N GLY A 41 9.20 8.00 -1.13
CA GLY A 41 7.78 7.67 -1.35
C GLY A 41 6.92 8.90 -1.61
N THR A 42 7.04 9.93 -0.76
CA THR A 42 6.30 11.19 -0.88
C THR A 42 6.66 11.94 -2.17
N ALA A 43 7.93 11.96 -2.55
CA ALA A 43 8.38 12.57 -3.80
C ALA A 43 7.75 11.88 -5.03
N ARG A 44 7.76 10.54 -5.06
CA ARG A 44 7.08 9.75 -6.09
C ARG A 44 5.58 10.01 -6.13
N SER A 45 4.91 10.11 -4.99
CA SER A 45 3.47 10.44 -4.91
C SER A 45 3.15 11.83 -5.45
N LYS A 46 3.97 12.85 -5.14
CA LYS A 46 3.79 14.21 -5.68
C LYS A 46 3.91 14.23 -7.22
N LEU A 47 4.92 13.56 -7.77
CA LEU A 47 5.07 13.44 -9.23
C LEU A 47 3.96 12.62 -9.88
N ALA A 48 3.51 11.54 -9.25
CA ALA A 48 2.38 10.77 -9.74
C ALA A 48 1.10 11.61 -9.78
N GLY A 49 0.85 12.42 -8.76
CA GLY A 49 -0.27 13.36 -8.74
C GLY A 49 -0.17 14.44 -9.82
N LEU A 50 1.02 14.99 -10.06
CA LEU A 50 1.25 15.94 -11.16
C LEU A 50 1.01 15.28 -12.53
N ARG A 51 1.54 14.07 -12.73
CA ARG A 51 1.34 13.28 -13.94
C ARG A 51 -0.13 13.01 -14.20
N PHE A 52 -0.85 12.56 -13.17
CA PHE A 52 -2.28 12.27 -13.27
C PHE A 52 -3.09 13.50 -13.68
N ALA A 53 -2.82 14.67 -13.09
CA ALA A 53 -3.47 15.91 -13.47
C ALA A 53 -3.20 16.26 -14.95
N HIS A 54 -1.94 16.14 -15.39
CA HIS A 54 -1.58 16.35 -16.80
C HIS A 54 -2.30 15.39 -17.74
N GLU A 55 -2.37 14.11 -17.39
CA GLU A 55 -3.05 13.10 -18.20
C GLU A 55 -4.56 13.36 -18.27
N GLN A 56 -5.20 13.82 -17.18
CA GLN A 56 -6.61 14.23 -17.19
C GLN A 56 -6.88 15.40 -18.13
N GLU A 57 -5.96 16.35 -18.20
CA GLU A 57 -6.06 17.54 -19.07
C GLU A 57 -5.58 17.25 -20.52
N GLY A 58 -5.31 15.99 -20.86
CA GLY A 58 -4.89 15.57 -22.20
C GLY A 58 -3.46 16.00 -22.56
N ARG A 59 -2.66 16.44 -21.58
CA ARG A 59 -1.28 16.88 -21.81
C ARG A 59 -0.32 15.71 -21.80
N ARG A 60 0.74 15.83 -22.60
CA ARG A 60 1.78 14.79 -22.68
C ARG A 60 2.65 14.82 -21.42
N TRP A 61 2.86 13.65 -20.82
CA TRP A 61 3.86 13.49 -19.77
C TRP A 61 5.26 13.29 -20.38
N LEU A 62 6.19 14.21 -20.11
CA LEU A 62 7.55 14.20 -20.65
C LEU A 62 8.57 13.60 -19.67
N GLY A 63 8.18 12.57 -18.92
CA GLY A 63 9.07 11.87 -18.01
C GLY A 63 10.12 11.02 -18.74
N SER A 64 11.36 11.03 -18.24
CA SER A 64 12.52 10.31 -18.83
C SER A 64 13.14 9.30 -17.87
N PRO A 65 14.06 8.43 -18.33
CA PRO A 65 14.92 7.64 -17.45
C PRO A 65 15.76 8.49 -16.49
N ARG A 66 16.09 9.75 -16.85
CA ARG A 66 16.82 10.69 -15.99
C ARG A 66 15.98 11.08 -14.77
N LEU A 67 14.69 11.35 -14.96
CA LEU A 67 13.76 11.60 -13.84
C LEU A 67 13.73 10.45 -12.84
N LYS A 68 13.75 9.20 -13.32
CA LYS A 68 13.81 8.01 -12.45
C LYS A 68 15.12 7.95 -11.64
N ARG A 69 16.26 8.30 -12.25
CA ARG A 69 17.55 8.36 -11.55
C ARG A 69 17.54 9.44 -10.47
N ILE A 70 17.00 10.62 -10.77
CA ILE A 70 16.87 11.70 -9.78
C ILE A 70 16.00 11.27 -8.61
N LEU A 71 14.87 10.60 -8.86
CA LEU A 71 14.03 10.09 -7.79
C LEU A 71 14.74 9.06 -6.90
N ARG A 72 15.63 8.25 -7.47
CA ARG A 72 16.48 7.35 -6.68
C ARG A 72 17.47 8.15 -5.82
N SER A 73 18.05 9.22 -6.35
CA SER A 73 18.90 10.11 -5.56
C SER A 73 18.14 10.83 -4.44
N VAL A 74 16.89 11.25 -4.69
CA VAL A 74 16.00 11.85 -3.68
C VAL A 74 15.73 10.86 -2.56
N GLU A 75 15.49 9.58 -2.89
CA GLU A 75 15.30 8.52 -1.91
C GLU A 75 16.55 8.27 -1.07
N LEU A 76 17.74 8.31 -1.67
CA LEU A 76 19.02 8.20 -0.95
C LEU A 76 19.32 9.41 -0.07
N ALA A 77 18.86 10.60 -0.47
CA ALA A 77 19.05 11.84 0.27
C ALA A 77 17.92 12.10 1.27
N ALA A 78 16.97 11.20 1.45
CA ALA A 78 15.87 11.37 2.39
C ALA A 78 16.42 11.47 3.82
N PRO A 79 15.94 12.42 4.64
CA PRO A 79 16.41 12.54 6.01
C PRO A 79 15.97 11.32 6.83
N PRO A 80 16.73 10.88 7.83
CA PRO A 80 16.34 9.74 8.68
C PRO A 80 14.96 9.92 9.32
N SER A 81 14.60 11.16 9.67
CA SER A 81 13.27 11.52 10.20
C SER A 81 12.11 11.30 9.22
N ALA A 82 12.39 11.19 7.92
CA ALA A 82 11.38 10.88 6.91
C ALA A 82 11.08 9.38 6.81
N HIS A 83 11.89 8.53 7.44
CA HIS A 83 11.61 7.11 7.58
C HIS A 83 10.84 6.89 8.88
N ARG A 84 9.70 6.21 8.77
CA ARG A 84 8.97 5.74 9.94
C ARG A 84 9.60 4.42 10.37
N ASP A 85 9.84 4.25 11.66
CA ASP A 85 10.27 2.98 12.21
C ASP A 85 9.32 1.86 11.80
N GLU A 86 9.91 0.68 11.58
CA GLU A 86 9.14 -0.51 11.27
C GLU A 86 8.17 -0.79 12.41
N ARG A 87 6.90 -1.03 12.06
CA ARG A 87 5.89 -1.35 13.07
C ARG A 87 6.23 -2.71 13.68
N PRO A 88 6.17 -2.86 15.01
CA PRO A 88 6.40 -4.16 15.62
C PRO A 88 5.37 -5.17 15.09
N PRO A 89 5.76 -6.45 14.92
CA PRO A 89 4.84 -7.47 14.48
C PRO A 89 3.73 -7.66 15.52
N VAL A 90 2.56 -8.10 15.05
CA VAL A 90 1.52 -8.60 15.96
C VAL A 90 2.01 -9.90 16.59
N THR A 91 1.90 -10.03 17.91
CA THR A 91 2.35 -11.21 18.66
C THR A 91 1.17 -12.01 19.19
N THR A 92 1.39 -13.28 19.55
CA THR A 92 0.35 -14.12 20.18
C THR A 92 -0.16 -13.50 21.48
N ALA A 93 0.72 -12.88 22.28
CA ALA A 93 0.31 -12.19 23.51
C ALA A 93 -0.69 -11.05 23.25
N MET A 94 -0.54 -10.31 22.14
CA MET A 94 -1.50 -9.28 21.75
C MET A 94 -2.85 -9.88 21.33
N ILE A 95 -2.83 -11.05 20.67
CA ILE A 95 -4.05 -11.79 20.33
C ILE A 95 -4.75 -12.27 21.60
N ASP A 96 -4.01 -12.82 22.56
CA ASP A 96 -4.55 -13.30 23.83
C ASP A 96 -5.19 -12.14 24.63
N GLU A 97 -4.51 -11.00 24.71
CA GLU A 97 -5.05 -9.80 25.36
C GLU A 97 -6.33 -9.31 24.67
N ALA A 98 -6.36 -9.31 23.34
CA ALA A 98 -7.55 -8.92 22.59
C ALA A 98 -8.72 -9.89 22.83
N LEU A 99 -8.46 -11.20 22.84
CA LEU A 99 -9.49 -12.22 23.10
C LEU A 99 -10.09 -12.10 24.50
N LEU A 100 -9.29 -11.74 25.51
CA LEU A 100 -9.78 -11.52 26.88
C LEU A 100 -10.77 -10.36 27.00
N ARG A 101 -10.76 -9.42 26.04
CA ARG A 101 -11.61 -8.22 26.04
C ARG A 101 -12.85 -8.36 25.16
N LEU A 102 -12.92 -9.38 24.31
CA LEU A 102 -14.04 -9.63 23.40
C LEU A 102 -15.10 -10.49 24.10
N ASP A 103 -16.38 -10.12 23.97
CA ASP A 103 -17.49 -10.88 24.54
C ASP A 103 -17.89 -12.04 23.62
N PRO A 104 -17.70 -13.32 24.02
CA PRO A 104 -18.04 -14.47 23.17
C PRO A 104 -19.55 -14.63 22.95
N THR A 105 -20.39 -13.97 23.76
CA THR A 105 -21.86 -13.99 23.59
C THR A 105 -22.35 -12.98 22.57
N ARG A 106 -21.53 -11.97 22.23
CA ARG A 106 -21.86 -10.93 21.26
C ARG A 106 -21.42 -11.36 19.85
N PRO A 107 -22.34 -11.55 18.88
CA PRO A 107 -21.99 -12.04 17.55
C PRO A 107 -20.94 -11.21 16.80
N PHE A 108 -20.97 -9.88 17.00
CA PHE A 108 -19.98 -8.98 16.41
C PHE A 108 -18.56 -9.25 16.93
N ASP A 109 -18.40 -9.41 18.24
CA ASP A 109 -17.11 -9.66 18.87
C ASP A 109 -16.56 -11.03 18.46
N THR A 110 -17.42 -12.04 18.30
CA THR A 110 -17.07 -13.34 17.74
C THR A 110 -16.57 -13.25 16.31
N CYS A 111 -17.19 -12.43 15.46
CA CYS A 111 -16.71 -12.17 14.11
C CYS A 111 -15.35 -11.47 14.10
N VAL A 112 -15.14 -10.49 14.98
CA VAL A 112 -13.85 -9.79 15.13
C VAL A 112 -12.76 -10.76 15.58
N ALA A 113 -13.02 -11.59 16.59
CA ALA A 113 -12.11 -12.62 17.08
C ALA A 113 -11.73 -13.60 15.96
N THR A 114 -12.72 -14.08 15.20
CA THR A 114 -12.49 -15.03 14.10
C THR A 114 -11.66 -14.39 12.98
N ALA A 115 -12.00 -13.17 12.55
CA ALA A 115 -11.22 -12.46 11.54
C ALA A 115 -9.78 -12.22 11.99
N MET A 116 -9.58 -11.81 13.24
CA MET A 116 -8.26 -11.60 13.84
C MET A 116 -7.43 -12.88 13.84
N LEU A 117 -7.99 -13.99 14.32
CA LEU A 117 -7.33 -15.29 14.37
C LEU A 117 -6.97 -15.81 12.98
N VAL A 118 -7.90 -15.71 12.02
CA VAL A 118 -7.67 -16.13 10.63
C VAL A 118 -6.59 -15.29 9.98
N MET A 119 -6.60 -13.96 10.15
CA MET A 119 -5.53 -13.09 9.63
C MET A 119 -4.17 -13.43 10.24
N PHE A 120 -4.13 -13.68 11.55
CA PHE A 120 -2.89 -13.98 12.27
C PHE A 120 -2.31 -15.34 11.84
N TRP A 121 -3.08 -16.41 11.88
CA TRP A 121 -2.56 -17.75 11.61
C TRP A 121 -2.31 -18.03 10.12
N CYS A 122 -3.13 -17.44 9.24
CA CYS A 122 -2.93 -17.58 7.80
C CYS A 122 -2.04 -16.47 7.20
N GLN A 123 -1.53 -15.53 8.02
CA GLN A 123 -0.70 -14.40 7.60
C GLN A 123 -1.36 -13.55 6.49
N LEU A 124 -2.66 -13.30 6.63
CA LEU A 124 -3.49 -12.64 5.63
C LEU A 124 -3.62 -11.15 5.86
N ARG A 125 -3.90 -10.41 4.78
CA ARG A 125 -4.31 -9.01 4.88
C ARG A 125 -5.81 -8.92 5.07
N GLY A 126 -6.27 -7.94 5.84
CA GLY A 126 -7.71 -7.75 6.08
C GLY A 126 -8.55 -7.63 4.80
N ALA A 127 -8.02 -7.01 3.75
CA ALA A 127 -8.71 -6.87 2.46
C ALA A 127 -8.85 -8.19 1.66
N GLU A 128 -8.24 -9.29 2.11
CA GLU A 128 -8.35 -10.61 1.47
C GLU A 128 -9.45 -11.46 2.09
N ILE A 129 -9.93 -11.12 3.29
CA ILE A 129 -10.97 -11.89 4.00
C ILE A 129 -12.18 -11.05 4.42
N LEU A 130 -12.02 -9.73 4.56
CA LEU A 130 -13.08 -8.82 4.96
C LEU A 130 -13.65 -8.10 3.74
N SER A 131 -14.98 -8.06 3.63
CA SER A 131 -15.64 -7.25 2.62
C SER A 131 -15.46 -5.77 2.92
N ALA A 132 -15.13 -4.99 1.88
CA ALA A 132 -15.12 -3.53 1.95
C ALA A 132 -16.54 -2.93 2.03
N THR A 133 -17.57 -3.74 1.75
CA THR A 133 -18.99 -3.32 1.78
C THR A 133 -19.79 -4.21 2.72
N ARG A 134 -21.07 -3.86 2.96
CA ARG A 134 -21.97 -4.72 3.75
C ARG A 134 -22.38 -6.02 3.03
N ARG A 135 -22.06 -6.17 1.74
CA ARG A 135 -22.37 -7.37 0.97
C ARG A 135 -21.14 -8.27 0.90
N PHE A 136 -21.34 -9.56 1.15
CA PHE A 136 -20.28 -10.55 1.01
C PHE A 136 -20.19 -11.00 -0.45
N ASP A 137 -19.00 -10.92 -1.05
CA ASP A 137 -18.74 -11.39 -2.41
C ASP A 137 -18.13 -12.80 -2.36
N TYR A 138 -18.96 -13.80 -2.64
CA TYR A 138 -18.57 -15.21 -2.62
C TYR A 138 -17.56 -15.60 -3.72
N THR A 139 -17.34 -14.73 -4.71
CA THR A 139 -16.36 -14.98 -5.78
C THR A 139 -14.99 -14.38 -5.47
N ALA A 140 -14.96 -13.31 -4.68
CA ALA A 140 -13.73 -12.60 -4.35
C ALA A 140 -13.20 -12.90 -2.95
N LEU A 141 -14.05 -13.34 -2.02
CA LEU A 141 -13.70 -13.61 -0.62
C LEU A 141 -13.75 -15.11 -0.31
N PRO A 142 -12.84 -15.60 0.56
CA PRO A 142 -12.81 -17.00 0.91
C PRO A 142 -14.04 -17.41 1.74
N THR A 143 -14.55 -18.60 1.45
CA THR A 143 -15.61 -19.27 2.20
C THR A 143 -15.04 -20.46 2.97
N VAL A 144 -15.87 -21.09 3.81
CA VAL A 144 -15.48 -22.31 4.54
C VAL A 144 -15.01 -23.45 3.60
N SER A 145 -15.54 -23.53 2.39
CA SER A 145 -15.11 -24.49 1.36
C SER A 145 -13.69 -24.23 0.83
N CYS A 146 -13.14 -23.04 1.06
CA CYS A 146 -11.77 -22.71 0.73
C CYS A 146 -10.77 -23.23 1.77
N LEU A 147 -11.23 -23.66 2.94
CA LEU A 147 -10.40 -24.24 3.99
C LEU A 147 -10.14 -25.73 3.67
N ARG A 148 -8.87 -26.12 3.55
CA ARG A 148 -8.48 -27.48 3.17
C ARG A 148 -7.38 -28.00 4.09
N LEU A 149 -7.45 -29.28 4.42
CA LEU A 149 -6.32 -29.97 5.05
C LEU A 149 -5.22 -30.16 4.01
N ARG A 150 -4.00 -29.77 4.36
CA ARG A 150 -2.81 -29.92 3.54
C ARG A 150 -1.71 -30.60 4.34
N ALA A 151 -1.31 -31.78 3.88
CA ALA A 151 -0.14 -32.49 4.40
C ALA A 151 1.18 -31.88 3.88
N ASP A 152 1.14 -31.08 2.81
CA ASP A 152 2.28 -30.48 2.12
C ASP A 152 2.40 -28.95 2.32
N ALA A 153 1.61 -28.33 3.20
CA ALA A 153 1.66 -26.87 3.48
C ALA A 153 2.91 -26.42 4.27
N GLY A 154 3.93 -27.27 4.40
CA GLY A 154 5.09 -27.04 5.25
C GLY A 154 4.82 -27.40 6.70
N GLY A 155 5.70 -28.22 7.27
CA GLY A 155 5.54 -28.81 8.60
C GLY A 155 6.30 -30.13 8.70
N ARG A 156 6.30 -30.78 9.88
CA ARG A 156 6.81 -32.15 9.99
C ARG A 156 5.87 -33.09 9.22
N ALA A 157 6.40 -34.15 8.61
CA ALA A 157 5.60 -35.13 7.84
C ALA A 157 4.46 -35.79 8.65
N SER A 158 4.51 -35.71 9.99
CA SER A 158 3.46 -36.18 10.89
C SER A 158 2.37 -35.16 11.23
N GLN A 159 2.49 -33.91 10.77
CA GLN A 159 1.54 -32.84 11.06
C GLN A 159 0.67 -32.55 9.84
N VAL A 160 -0.64 -32.65 10.01
CA VAL A 160 -1.62 -32.17 9.03
C VAL A 160 -1.94 -30.72 9.36
N THR A 161 -1.51 -29.80 8.51
CA THR A 161 -1.83 -28.37 8.60
C THR A 161 -3.13 -28.06 7.86
N THR A 162 -3.84 -27.03 8.31
CA THR A 162 -5.00 -26.50 7.58
C THR A 162 -4.57 -25.26 6.80
N ALA A 163 -4.88 -25.19 5.52
CA ALA A 163 -4.59 -24.06 4.65
C ALA A 163 -5.90 -23.42 4.16
N LEU A 164 -5.93 -22.09 4.11
CA LEU A 164 -7.03 -21.33 3.50
C LEU A 164 -6.63 -20.93 2.07
N TRP A 165 -7.37 -21.41 1.08
CA TRP A 165 -7.20 -20.97 -0.30
C TRP A 165 -7.88 -19.62 -0.51
N LEU A 166 -7.20 -18.66 -1.16
CA LEU A 166 -7.74 -17.34 -1.41
C LEU A 166 -8.18 -17.26 -2.88
N PRO A 167 -9.46 -16.94 -3.18
CA PRO A 167 -9.90 -16.72 -4.56
C PRO A 167 -9.17 -15.56 -5.25
N ARG A 168 -8.71 -14.60 -4.44
CA ARG A 168 -8.05 -13.39 -4.90
C ARG A 168 -7.10 -12.88 -3.82
N THR A 169 -5.95 -12.39 -4.25
CA THR A 169 -5.01 -11.65 -3.39
C THR A 169 -4.90 -10.19 -3.84
N LYS A 170 -4.18 -9.38 -3.07
CA LYS A 170 -3.89 -7.99 -3.49
C LYS A 170 -3.14 -7.93 -4.84
N VAL A 171 -2.27 -8.90 -5.10
CA VAL A 171 -1.34 -8.89 -6.25
C VAL A 171 -1.83 -9.72 -7.42
N GLU A 172 -2.65 -10.73 -7.16
CA GLU A 172 -3.19 -11.64 -8.17
C GLU A 172 -4.72 -11.72 -8.03
N ARG A 173 -5.42 -11.47 -9.14
CA ARG A 173 -6.89 -11.43 -9.15
C ARG A 173 -7.51 -12.80 -9.41
N GLN A 174 -6.71 -13.78 -9.85
CA GLN A 174 -7.10 -15.17 -10.04
C GLN A 174 -6.20 -16.06 -9.16
N GLY A 175 -6.70 -16.44 -7.98
CA GLY A 175 -6.00 -17.31 -7.03
C GLY A 175 -5.87 -18.77 -7.47
#